data_AF-A0A0G9LCW4-F1
#
_entry.id   AF-A0A0G9LCW4-F1
#
_cell.length_a   1.000
_cell.length_b   1.000
_cell.length_c   1.000
_cell.angle_alpha   90.00
_cell.angle_beta   90.00
_cell.angle_gamma   90.00
#
_symmetry.space_group_name_H-M   'P 1'
#
loop_
_entity.id
_entity.type
_entity.pdbx_description
1 polymer ?
#
loop_
_entity_poly.entity_id
_entity_poly.type
_entity_poly.pdbx_seq_one_letter_code
_entity_poly.pdbx_strand_id
1 'polypeptide(L)'
;MFIKFENINNKKLIDVRTKSEFLNMNMTEYNIPVIDEEQHNMIKRFYPFAIFIIIKSIIKNREIIRKRLLEISNNKREEVIIACSRGRLRSPITYIYARFIGIRCRILWGGLKQRYLLKKDIN
;
A
#
# COMPACT_ATOMS: atom_id res chain seq x y z
N MET A 1 -2.57 7.31 -12.88
CA MET A 1 -2.03 7.11 -11.50
C MET A 1 -2.98 6.29 -10.63
N PHE A 2 -4.23 6.72 -10.44
CA PHE A 2 -5.22 5.94 -9.68
C PHE A 2 -5.95 4.90 -10.55
N ILE A 3 -6.50 3.88 -9.90
CA ILE A 3 -7.39 2.88 -10.49
C ILE A 3 -8.59 2.63 -9.58
N LYS A 4 -9.79 2.50 -10.16
CA LYS A 4 -10.99 2.08 -9.43
C LYS A 4 -10.99 0.57 -9.18
N PHE A 5 -11.78 0.08 -8.22
CA PHE A 5 -11.69 -1.33 -7.80
C PHE A 5 -12.09 -2.30 -8.90
N GLU A 6 -13.19 -1.98 -9.56
CA GLU A 6 -13.81 -2.72 -10.65
C GLU A 6 -12.87 -2.94 -11.86
N ASN A 7 -11.78 -2.17 -11.94
CA ASN A 7 -10.83 -2.21 -13.05
C ASN A 7 -9.52 -2.96 -12.71
N ILE A 8 -9.46 -3.62 -11.55
CA ILE A 8 -8.25 -4.30 -11.06
C ILE A 8 -8.08 -5.70 -11.65
N ASN A 9 -9.11 -6.31 -12.23
CA ASN A 9 -9.16 -7.71 -12.70
C ASN A 9 -7.78 -8.30 -13.08
N ASN A 10 -7.39 -9.36 -12.37
CA ASN A 10 -6.13 -10.11 -12.49
C ASN A 10 -4.83 -9.35 -12.16
N LYS A 11 -4.89 -8.10 -11.66
CA LYS A 11 -3.71 -7.36 -11.22
C LYS A 11 -3.40 -7.64 -9.76
N LYS A 12 -2.10 -7.71 -9.47
CA LYS A 12 -1.59 -7.95 -8.12
C LYS A 12 -1.82 -6.72 -7.24
N LEU A 13 -2.67 -6.87 -6.23
CA LEU A 13 -3.01 -5.82 -5.28
C LEU A 13 -2.14 -5.97 -4.01
N ILE A 14 -1.40 -4.93 -3.69
CA ILE A 14 -0.45 -4.87 -2.57
C ILE A 14 -1.02 -3.96 -1.48
N ASP A 15 -1.24 -4.52 -0.30
CA ASP A 15 -1.56 -3.75 0.90
C ASP A 15 -0.27 -3.21 1.53
N VAL A 16 -0.13 -1.89 1.61
CA VAL A 16 1.01 -1.23 2.25
C VAL A 16 0.75 -0.78 3.69
N ARG A 17 -0.40 -1.14 4.26
CA ARG A 17 -0.69 -0.92 5.67
C ARG A 17 0.19 -1.78 6.57
N THR A 18 0.11 -1.52 7.87
CA THR A 18 0.83 -2.33 8.87
C THR A 18 0.39 -3.79 8.79
N LYS A 19 1.24 -4.70 9.29
CA LYS A 19 0.93 -6.13 9.31
C LYS A 19 -0.37 -6.42 10.06
N SER A 20 -0.64 -5.71 11.17
CA SER A 20 -1.88 -5.92 11.93
C SER A 20 -3.10 -5.40 11.18
N GLU A 21 -3.00 -4.25 10.51
CA GLU A 21 -4.08 -3.74 9.64
C GLU A 21 -4.41 -4.73 8.51
N PHE A 22 -3.39 -5.38 7.95
CA PHE A 22 -3.54 -6.41 6.93
C PHE A 22 -4.22 -7.67 7.47
N LEU A 23 -3.76 -8.21 8.60
CA LEU A 23 -4.33 -9.42 9.22
C LEU A 23 -5.80 -9.22 9.64
N ASN A 24 -6.13 -8.06 10.21
CA ASN A 24 -7.49 -7.75 10.66
C ASN A 24 -8.47 -7.47 9.50
N MET A 25 -7.95 -7.05 8.34
CA MET A 25 -8.74 -6.73 7.15
C MET A 25 -8.09 -7.37 5.93
N ASN A 26 -8.01 -8.70 5.94
CA ASN A 26 -7.35 -9.46 4.89
C ASN A 26 -8.17 -9.39 3.58
N MET A 27 -7.78 -8.45 2.72
CA MET A 27 -8.46 -8.15 1.46
C MET A 27 -7.60 -8.45 0.23
N THR A 28 -6.33 -8.79 0.43
CA THR A 28 -5.32 -8.88 -0.61
C THR A 28 -4.39 -10.05 -0.30
N GLU A 29 -3.76 -10.63 -1.31
CA GLU A 29 -2.80 -11.71 -1.09
C GLU A 29 -1.45 -11.18 -0.55
N TYR A 30 -1.09 -9.96 -0.96
CA TYR A 30 0.22 -9.39 -0.67
C TYR A 30 0.17 -8.25 0.34
N ASN A 31 1.12 -8.27 1.28
CA ASN A 31 1.38 -7.17 2.20
C ASN A 31 2.87 -6.76 2.16
N ILE A 32 3.10 -5.45 2.06
CA ILE A 32 4.41 -4.81 2.23
C ILE A 32 4.22 -3.63 3.18
N PRO A 33 4.35 -3.83 4.50
CA PRO A 33 4.24 -2.74 5.46
C PRO A 33 5.27 -1.65 5.18
N VAL A 34 4.82 -0.42 4.92
CA VAL A 34 5.73 0.72 4.71
C VAL A 34 5.99 1.49 5.99
N ILE A 35 5.18 1.23 7.02
CA ILE A 35 5.38 1.70 8.37
C ILE A 35 5.05 0.55 9.33
N ASP A 36 5.63 0.58 10.52
CA ASP A 36 5.28 -0.32 11.62
C ASP A 36 4.11 0.22 12.47
N GLU A 37 3.72 -0.53 13.50
CA GLU A 37 2.60 -0.16 14.38
C GLU A 37 2.90 1.07 15.23
N GLU A 38 4.15 1.26 15.67
CA GLU A 38 4.57 2.40 16.47
C GLU A 38 4.44 3.69 15.64
N GLN A 39 5.01 3.69 14.43
CA GLN A 39 4.91 4.77 13.46
C GLN A 39 3.45 5.05 13.08
N HIS A 40 2.63 4.01 12.90
CA HIS A 40 1.21 4.18 12.62
C HIS A 40 0.47 4.88 13.77
N ASN A 41 0.76 4.51 15.02
CA ASN A 41 0.19 5.14 16.20
C ASN A 41 0.67 6.60 16.35
N MET A 42 1.95 6.88 16.08
CA MET A 42 2.48 8.25 16.03
C MET A 42 1.75 9.10 14.99
N ILE A 43 1.55 8.58 13.78
CA ILE A 43 0.83 9.27 12.69
C ILE A 43 -0.63 9.54 13.07
N LYS A 44 -1.29 8.59 13.73
CA LYS A 44 -2.67 8.79 14.23
C LYS A 44 -2.72 9.92 15.26
N ARG A 45 -1.74 9.99 16.15
CA ARG A 45 -1.66 11.03 17.18
C ARG A 45 -1.33 12.40 16.59
N PHE A 46 -0.48 12.45 15.55
CA PHE A 46 -0.08 13.69 14.91
C PHE A 46 0.13 13.53 13.40
N TYR A 47 -0.95 13.71 12.65
CA TYR A 47 -0.98 13.51 11.20
C TYR A 47 -0.05 14.42 10.37
N PRO A 48 0.25 15.68 10.76
CA PRO A 48 1.11 16.54 9.95
C PRO A 48 2.52 15.97 9.67
N PHE A 49 3.07 15.13 10.55
CA PHE A 49 4.37 14.46 10.33
C PHE A 49 4.29 13.18 9.50
N ALA A 50 3.10 12.79 9.00
CA ALA A 50 2.90 11.51 8.34
C ALA A 50 3.80 11.30 7.12
N ILE A 51 3.95 12.32 6.26
CA ILE A 51 4.79 12.22 5.06
C ILE A 51 6.24 11.93 5.44
N PHE A 52 6.78 12.67 6.42
CA PHE A 52 8.14 12.50 6.89
C PHE A 52 8.40 11.11 7.45
N ILE A 53 7.49 10.62 8.31
CA ILE A 53 7.59 9.28 8.90
C ILE A 53 7.57 8.20 7.81
N ILE A 54 6.66 8.30 6.85
CA ILE A 54 6.53 7.32 5.75
C ILE A 54 7.78 7.32 4.88
N ILE A 55 8.29 8.50 4.48
CA ILE A 55 9.50 8.60 3.66
C ILE A 55 10.71 8.04 4.40
N LYS A 56 10.92 8.43 5.67
CA LYS A 56 12.01 7.89 6.50
C LYS A 56 11.94 6.38 6.61
N SER A 57 10.74 5.83 6.82
CA SER A 57 10.55 4.39 6.93
C SER A 57 10.84 3.66 5.62
N ILE A 58 10.43 4.21 4.47
CA ILE A 58 10.77 3.65 3.16
C ILE A 58 12.28 3.68 2.91
N ILE A 59 12.96 4.79 3.23
CA ILE A 59 14.42 4.90 3.07
C ILE A 59 15.14 3.88 3.96
N LYS A 60 14.74 3.78 5.23
CA LYS A 60 15.30 2.83 6.19
C LYS A 60 15.13 1.38 5.74
N ASN A 61 13.95 1.04 5.21
CA ASN A 61 13.57 -0.32 4.83
C ASN A 61 13.67 -0.59 3.32
N ARG A 62 14.41 0.24 2.58
CA ARG A 62 14.38 0.29 1.11
C ARG A 62 14.70 -1.05 0.45
N GLU A 63 15.68 -1.79 0.97
CA GLU A 63 16.12 -3.04 0.35
C GLU A 63 15.02 -4.11 0.44
N ILE A 64 14.36 -4.20 1.60
CA ILE A 64 13.27 -5.14 1.85
C ILE A 64 12.06 -4.76 0.99
N ILE A 65 11.66 -3.49 1.00
CA ILE A 65 10.52 -3.00 0.21
C ILE A 65 10.79 -3.21 -1.29
N ARG A 66 11.99 -2.87 -1.77
CA ARG A 66 12.42 -3.08 -3.16
C ARG A 66 12.34 -4.54 -3.55
N LYS A 67 12.94 -5.44 -2.77
CA LYS A 67 12.94 -6.88 -3.04
C LYS A 67 11.52 -7.41 -3.18
N ARG A 68 10.64 -7.08 -2.22
CA ARG A 68 9.24 -7.52 -2.23
C ARG A 68 8.45 -6.95 -3.42
N LEU A 69 8.65 -5.67 -3.75
CA LEU A 69 8.01 -5.07 -4.92
C LEU A 69 8.47 -5.74 -6.23
N LEU A 70 9.75 -6.06 -6.36
CA LEU A 70 10.29 -6.77 -7.53
C LEU A 70 9.75 -8.21 -7.62
N GLU A 71 9.68 -8.94 -6.50
CA GLU A 71 9.09 -10.28 -6.44
C GLU A 71 7.63 -10.26 -6.92
N ILE A 72 6.80 -9.41 -6.32
CA ILE A 72 5.37 -9.34 -6.65
C ILE A 72 5.17 -8.88 -8.10
N SER A 73 5.91 -7.88 -8.56
CA SER A 73 5.81 -7.39 -9.94
C SER A 73 6.43 -8.32 -10.99
N ASN A 74 6.87 -9.52 -10.61
CA ASN A 74 7.55 -10.47 -11.49
C ASN A 74 8.72 -9.79 -12.23
N ASN A 75 9.61 -9.18 -11.43
CA ASN A 75 10.72 -8.35 -11.89
C ASN A 75 10.29 -7.29 -12.92
N LYS A 76 9.30 -6.47 -12.56
CA LYS A 76 8.75 -5.35 -13.35
C LYS A 76 7.90 -5.74 -14.57
N ARG A 77 7.70 -7.04 -14.83
CA ARG A 77 6.89 -7.52 -15.97
C ARG A 77 5.40 -7.22 -15.79
N GLU A 78 4.91 -7.25 -14.56
CA GLU A 78 3.49 -7.10 -14.25
C GLU A 78 3.16 -5.74 -13.62
N GLU A 79 1.98 -5.19 -13.94
CA GLU A 79 1.46 -3.99 -13.27
C GLU A 79 0.95 -4.38 -11.87
N VAL A 80 1.37 -3.63 -10.86
CA VAL A 80 0.90 -3.82 -9.47
C VAL A 80 0.02 -2.66 -9.02
N ILE A 81 -0.98 -2.95 -8.19
CA ILE A 81 -1.85 -1.96 -7.58
C ILE A 81 -1.44 -1.78 -6.12
N ILE A 82 -1.17 -0.54 -5.71
CA ILE A 82 -0.73 -0.22 -4.36
C ILE A 82 -1.89 0.39 -3.58
N ALA A 83 -2.19 -0.17 -2.41
CA ALA A 83 -3.33 0.23 -1.62
C ALA A 83 -2.94 0.46 -0.15
N CYS A 84 -3.46 1.54 0.44
CA CYS A 84 -3.47 1.73 1.88
C CYS A 84 -4.92 1.90 2.36
N SER A 85 -5.14 2.30 3.62
CA SER A 85 -6.50 2.35 4.19
C SER A 85 -7.44 3.30 3.42
N ARG A 86 -6.96 4.47 3.00
CA ARG A 86 -7.78 5.52 2.32
C ARG A 86 -7.20 6.03 0.99
N GLY A 87 -6.07 5.48 0.53
CA GLY A 87 -5.43 5.90 -0.71
C GLY A 87 -4.74 7.29 -0.69
N ARG A 88 -4.46 7.86 0.50
CA ARG A 88 -4.07 9.29 0.64
C ARG A 88 -2.57 9.60 0.68
N LEU A 89 -1.80 8.93 1.54
CA LEU A 89 -0.36 9.23 1.72
C LEU A 89 0.52 8.01 1.50
N ARG A 90 0.32 6.95 2.30
CA ARG A 90 1.14 5.73 2.22
C ARG A 90 1.24 5.17 0.80
N SER A 91 0.09 4.90 0.16
CA SER A 91 0.11 4.34 -1.20
C SER A 91 0.62 5.30 -2.28
N PRO A 92 0.33 6.63 -2.29
CA PRO A 92 1.04 7.56 -3.17
C PRO A 92 2.56 7.61 -3.00
N ILE A 93 3.07 7.67 -1.78
CA ILE A 93 4.52 7.73 -1.55
C ILE A 93 5.19 6.43 -2.00
N THR A 94 4.59 5.28 -1.69
CA THR A 94 5.09 3.98 -2.19
C THR A 94 4.96 3.85 -3.69
N TYR A 95 3.92 4.42 -4.31
CA TYR A 95 3.81 4.52 -5.77
C TYR A 95 4.98 5.30 -6.36
N ILE A 96 5.32 6.47 -5.83
CA ILE A 96 6.47 7.25 -6.31
C ILE A 96 7.75 6.40 -6.23
N TYR A 97 7.98 5.74 -5.10
CA TYR A 97 9.12 4.84 -4.92
C TYR A 97 9.13 3.67 -5.92
N ALA A 98 8.00 2.99 -6.10
CA ALA A 98 7.85 1.88 -7.05
C ALA A 98 8.09 2.32 -8.51
N ARG A 99 7.58 3.51 -8.89
CA ARG A 99 7.83 4.11 -10.20
C ARG A 99 9.31 4.44 -10.38
N PHE A 100 9.97 4.98 -9.36
CA PHE A 100 11.41 5.30 -9.40
C PHE A 100 12.28 4.06 -9.66
N ILE A 101 11.92 2.90 -9.12
CA ILE A 101 12.63 1.63 -9.40
C ILE A 101 12.19 0.94 -10.71
N GLY A 102 11.32 1.58 -11.50
CA GLY A 102 10.91 1.13 -12.82
C GLY A 102 9.72 0.16 -12.84
N ILE A 103 8.96 0.02 -11.75
CA ILE A 103 7.78 -0.85 -11.70
C ILE A 103 6.56 -0.11 -12.23
N ARG A 104 5.84 -0.73 -13.17
CA ARG A 104 4.51 -0.28 -13.58
C ARG A 104 3.55 -0.47 -12.40
N CYS A 105 2.99 0.62 -11.90
CA CYS A 105 2.04 0.55 -10.80
C CYS A 105 0.97 1.62 -10.90
N ARG A 106 -0.11 1.43 -10.14
CA ARG A 106 -1.20 2.40 -9.90
C ARG A 106 -1.64 2.34 -8.45
N ILE A 107 -2.41 3.34 -8.02
CA ILE A 107 -2.90 3.45 -6.64
C ILE A 107 -4.39 3.10 -6.60
N LEU A 108 -4.79 2.30 -5.61
CA LEU A 108 -6.21 2.02 -5.38
C LEU A 108 -6.97 3.28 -4.95
N TRP A 109 -7.89 3.74 -5.78
CA TRP A 109 -8.73 4.90 -5.48
C TRP A 109 -9.64 4.62 -4.28
N GLY A 110 -9.64 5.48 -3.26
CA GLY A 110 -10.44 5.32 -2.03
C GLY A 110 -9.85 4.34 -0.99
N GLY A 111 -8.82 3.56 -1.34
CA GLY A 111 -8.16 2.63 -0.41
C GLY A 111 -9.01 1.44 0.05
N LEU A 112 -8.44 0.59 0.92
CA LEU A 112 -9.05 -0.68 1.31
C LEU A 112 -10.24 -0.52 2.26
N LYS A 113 -10.27 0.51 3.12
CA LYS A 113 -11.28 0.63 4.18
C LYS A 113 -12.70 0.73 3.65
N GLN A 114 -12.91 1.54 2.61
CA GLN A 114 -14.24 1.69 2.00
C GLN A 114 -14.78 0.35 1.49
N ARG A 115 -13.92 -0.45 0.86
CA ARG A 115 -14.29 -1.74 0.27
C ARG A 115 -14.53 -2.82 1.31
N TYR A 116 -13.74 -2.81 2.38
CA TYR A 116 -13.95 -3.70 3.51
C TYR A 116 -15.32 -3.50 4.15
N LEU A 117 -15.73 -2.24 4.35
CA LEU A 117 -17.05 -1.91 4.90
C LEU A 117 -18.16 -2.43 3.98
N LEU A 118 -18.08 -2.12 2.68
CA LEU A 118 -19.04 -2.64 1.69
C LEU A 118 -19.11 -4.17 1.68
N LYS A 119 -17.97 -4.87 1.81
CA LYS A 119 -17.95 -6.34 1.90
C LYS A 119 -18.60 -6.86 3.19
N LYS A 120 -18.46 -6.12 4.30
CA LYS A 120 -19.07 -6.49 5.58
C LYS A 120 -20.58 -6.27 5.60
N ASP A 121 -21.07 -5.22 4.96
CA ASP A 121 -22.50 -4.89 4.94
C ASP A 121 -23.31 -5.82 4.02
N ILE A 122 -22.64 -6.61 3.17
CA ILE A 122 -23.24 -7.60 2.25
C ILE A 122 -23.27 -9.01 2.89
N ASN A 123 -22.57 -9.24 4.00
CA ASN A 123 -22.51 -10.50 4.74
C ASN A 123 -23.29 -10.43 6.04
#